data_AF-A0A976L9I1-F1
#
_entry.id   AF-A0A976L9I1-F1
#
_cell.length_a   1.000
_cell.length_b   1.000
_cell.length_c   1.000
_cell.angle_alpha   90.00
_cell.angle_beta   90.00
_cell.angle_gamma   90.00
#
_symmetry.space_group_name_H-M   'P 1'
#
loop_
_entity.id
_entity.type
_entity.pdbx_description
1 polymer ?
#
loop_
_entity_poly.entity_id
_entity_poly.type
_entity_poly.pdbx_seq_one_letter_code
_entity_poly.pdbx_strand_id
1 'polypeptide(L)'
;MTMKSFICVLLFTLLSFAHKANAAETPPPPPPRPMGAMMMSDEHLKEKQDHLLKMHELSNKILATTDAKEKDRLKAEQLELMKAHEKRHVELMQQHMQQQMMKPKGPPPTAPQ
;
A
#
# COMPACT_ATOMS: atom_id res chain seq x y z
N MET A 1 -49.74 26.43 -7.00
CA MET A 1 -49.49 25.45 -5.93
C MET A 1 -48.37 24.49 -6.36
N THR A 2 -47.09 24.78 -6.11
CA THR A 2 -46.00 23.84 -6.51
C THR A 2 -44.72 23.93 -5.68
N MET A 3 -44.69 24.65 -4.54
CA MET A 3 -43.47 24.75 -3.71
C MET A 3 -43.29 23.62 -2.67
N LYS A 4 -44.31 22.77 -2.47
CA LYS A 4 -44.28 21.70 -1.45
C LYS A 4 -43.53 20.44 -1.90
N SER A 5 -43.35 20.25 -3.21
CA SER A 5 -42.71 19.04 -3.76
C SER A 5 -41.17 19.07 -3.64
N PHE A 6 -40.57 20.26 -3.70
CA PHE A 6 -39.11 20.42 -3.62
C PHE A 6 -38.54 20.23 -2.21
N ILE A 7 -39.32 20.56 -1.17
CA ILE A 7 -38.89 20.41 0.23
C ILE A 7 -38.73 18.94 0.62
N CYS A 8 -39.58 18.05 0.09
CA CYS A 8 -39.51 16.61 0.37
C CYS A 8 -38.24 15.96 -0.21
N VAL A 9 -37.77 16.40 -1.38
CA VAL A 9 -36.55 15.83 -2.00
C VAL A 9 -35.28 16.30 -1.27
N LEU A 10 -35.28 17.54 -0.77
CA LEU A 10 -34.17 18.09 0.03
C LEU A 10 -34.09 17.48 1.44
N LEU A 11 -35.22 17.14 2.07
CA LEU A 11 -35.21 16.46 3.37
C LEU A 11 -34.82 14.98 3.25
N PHE A 12 -35.18 14.30 2.14
CA PHE A 12 -34.84 12.89 1.95
C PHE A 12 -33.35 12.66 1.67
N THR A 13 -32.67 13.63 1.06
CA THR A 13 -31.22 13.57 0.78
C THR A 13 -30.36 13.80 2.03
N LEU A 14 -30.85 14.54 3.03
CA LEU A 14 -30.12 14.76 4.29
C LEU A 14 -30.18 13.56 5.25
N LEU A 15 -31.23 12.72 5.20
CA LEU A 15 -31.36 11.55 6.07
C LEU A 15 -30.55 10.32 5.61
N SER A 16 -30.09 10.26 4.35
CA SER A 16 -29.34 9.10 3.85
C SER A 16 -27.85 9.09 4.21
N PHE A 17 -27.31 10.16 4.82
CA PHE A 17 -25.90 10.21 5.25
C PHE A 17 -25.66 9.66 6.67
N ALA A 18 -26.69 9.17 7.37
CA ALA A 18 -26.53 8.38 8.59
C ALA A 18 -26.09 6.93 8.25
N HIS A 19 -25.04 6.80 7.42
CA HIS A 19 -24.40 5.53 7.15
C HIS A 19 -23.61 5.14 8.39
N LYS A 20 -24.30 4.45 9.29
CA LYS A 20 -23.82 3.24 9.96
C LYS A 20 -22.33 3.31 10.30
N ALA A 21 -22.02 3.93 11.43
CA ALA A 21 -20.75 3.75 12.13
C ALA A 21 -20.66 2.28 12.57
N ASN A 22 -20.24 1.43 11.64
CA ASN A 22 -19.75 0.10 11.96
C ASN A 22 -18.37 0.36 12.59
N ALA A 23 -18.34 0.41 13.91
CA ALA A 23 -17.12 0.26 14.68
C ALA A 23 -16.59 -1.15 14.40
N ALA A 24 -15.93 -1.28 13.26
CA ALA A 24 -15.03 -2.39 13.01
C ALA A 24 -13.91 -2.22 14.02
N GLU A 25 -14.02 -2.94 15.13
CA GLU A 25 -12.89 -3.18 16.02
C GLU A 25 -11.75 -3.66 15.14
N THR A 26 -10.78 -2.78 14.96
CA THR A 26 -9.54 -3.11 14.29
C THR A 26 -8.87 -4.15 15.17
N PRO A 27 -8.53 -5.34 14.64
CA PRO A 27 -7.77 -6.31 15.42
C PRO A 27 -6.50 -5.60 15.95
N PRO A 28 -6.14 -5.82 17.23
CA PRO A 28 -5.02 -5.14 17.84
C PRO A 28 -3.79 -5.31 16.95
N PRO A 29 -3.02 -4.24 16.69
CA PRO A 29 -1.83 -4.34 15.85
C PRO A 29 -0.94 -5.45 16.41
N PRO A 30 -0.43 -6.36 15.56
CA PRO A 30 0.43 -7.43 16.03
C PRO A 30 1.60 -6.84 16.82
N PRO A 31 2.07 -7.52 17.87
CA PRO A 31 3.18 -7.03 18.69
C PRO A 31 4.35 -6.67 17.77
N PRO A 32 5.07 -5.56 18.06
CA PRO A 32 6.21 -5.15 17.25
C PRO A 32 7.21 -6.30 17.24
N ARG A 33 7.22 -7.06 16.16
CA ARG A 33 8.31 -8.00 15.88
C ARG A 33 9.57 -7.13 15.82
N PRO A 34 10.69 -7.56 16.42
CA PRO A 34 11.97 -6.91 16.17
C PRO A 34 12.23 -7.04 14.68
N MET A 35 11.79 -6.03 13.92
CA MET A 35 12.21 -5.77 12.56
C MET A 35 13.69 -5.49 12.73
N GLY A 36 14.51 -6.53 12.58
CA GLY A 36 15.94 -6.36 12.47
C GLY A 36 16.14 -5.23 11.49
N ALA A 37 16.75 -4.14 11.95
CA ALA A 37 17.07 -3.00 11.13
C ALA A 37 18.07 -3.52 10.08
N MET A 38 17.56 -4.13 9.01
CA MET A 38 18.30 -4.21 7.77
C MET A 38 18.49 -2.75 7.40
N MET A 39 19.70 -2.25 7.64
CA MET A 39 20.14 -1.02 7.03
C MET A 39 20.06 -1.27 5.52
N MET A 40 18.91 -0.94 4.93
CA MET A 40 18.79 -0.75 3.50
C MET A 40 19.80 0.34 3.16
N SER A 41 20.63 0.12 2.13
CA SER A 41 21.53 1.18 1.69
C SER A 41 20.73 2.43 1.34
N ASP A 42 21.31 3.61 1.56
CA ASP A 42 20.66 4.90 1.27
C ASP A 42 20.18 4.97 -0.19
N GLU A 43 20.91 4.35 -1.10
CA GLU A 43 20.53 4.21 -2.51
C GLU A 43 19.24 3.40 -2.70
N HIS A 44 19.10 2.28 -2.00
CA HIS A 44 17.91 1.44 -2.07
C HIS A 44 16.70 2.11 -1.39
N LEU A 45 16.94 2.91 -0.36
CA LEU A 45 15.90 3.74 0.27
C LEU A 45 15.42 4.83 -0.70
N LYS A 46 16.35 5.51 -1.37
CA LYS A 46 16.04 6.55 -2.35
C LYS A 46 15.25 6.00 -3.54
N GLU A 47 15.65 4.86 -4.09
CA GLU A 47 14.91 4.22 -5.19
C GLU A 47 13.48 3.87 -4.80
N LYS A 48 13.25 3.39 -3.57
CA LYS A 48 11.91 3.11 -3.06
C LYS A 48 11.09 4.39 -2.90
N GLN A 49 11.69 5.45 -2.37
CA GLN A 49 11.02 6.74 -2.22
C GLN A 49 10.60 7.29 -3.60
N ASP A 50 11.52 7.29 -4.57
CA ASP A 50 11.24 7.74 -5.94
C ASP A 50 10.14 6.89 -6.59
N HIS A 51 10.15 5.58 -6.37
CA HIS A 51 9.10 4.68 -6.86
C HIS A 51 7.73 4.99 -6.25
N LEU A 52 7.67 5.19 -4.93
CA LEU A 52 6.42 5.52 -4.22
C LEU A 52 5.87 6.88 -4.65
N LEU A 53 6.75 7.88 -4.84
CA LEU A 53 6.37 9.19 -5.35
C LEU A 53 5.75 9.08 -6.74
N LYS A 54 6.38 8.36 -7.67
CA LYS A 54 5.83 8.13 -9.02
C LYS A 54 4.49 7.42 -8.99
N MET A 55 4.34 6.39 -8.16
CA MET A 55 3.08 5.67 -7.99
C MET A 55 1.96 6.57 -7.44
N HIS A 56 2.29 7.44 -6.49
CA HIS A 56 1.35 8.39 -5.91
C HIS A 56 0.93 9.46 -6.92
N GLU A 57 1.87 10.00 -7.70
CA GLU A 57 1.57 10.94 -8.78
C GLU A 57 0.66 10.32 -9.85
N LEU A 58 0.96 9.09 -10.29
CA LEU A 58 0.11 8.34 -11.22
C LEU A 58 -1.29 8.11 -10.65
N SER A 59 -1.39 7.74 -9.36
CA SER A 59 -2.67 7.55 -8.68
C SER A 59 -3.49 8.82 -8.65
N ASN A 60 -2.87 9.96 -8.32
CA ASN A 60 -3.55 11.26 -8.34
C ASN A 60 -4.02 11.63 -9.74
N LYS A 61 -3.20 11.34 -10.76
CA LYS A 61 -3.58 11.57 -12.16
C LYS A 61 -4.81 10.74 -12.54
N ILE A 62 -4.83 9.45 -12.19
CA ILE A 62 -5.97 8.54 -12.41
C ILE A 62 -7.24 9.08 -11.73
N LEU A 63 -7.12 9.59 -10.51
CA LEU A 63 -8.26 10.14 -9.76
C LEU A 63 -8.77 11.47 -10.35
N ALA A 64 -7.85 12.30 -10.87
CA ALA A 64 -8.19 13.57 -11.50
C ALA A 64 -8.74 13.41 -12.93
N THR A 65 -8.44 12.31 -13.62
CA THR A 65 -8.87 12.06 -14.99
C THR A 65 -10.32 11.60 -15.06
N THR A 66 -11.16 12.40 -15.74
CA THR A 66 -12.58 12.08 -16.00
C THR A 66 -12.77 11.20 -17.24
N ASP A 67 -11.84 11.23 -18.19
CA ASP A 67 -11.90 10.42 -19.41
C ASP A 67 -11.63 8.93 -19.12
N ALA A 68 -12.55 8.07 -19.52
CA ALA A 68 -12.48 6.64 -19.20
C ALA A 68 -11.31 5.94 -19.92
N LYS A 69 -11.03 6.30 -21.17
CA LYS A 69 -9.99 5.66 -21.97
C LYS A 69 -8.59 6.04 -21.46
N GLU A 70 -8.40 7.31 -21.12
CA GLU A 70 -7.16 7.79 -20.54
C GLU A 70 -6.94 7.23 -19.13
N LYS A 71 -8.00 7.12 -18.32
CA LYS A 71 -7.93 6.48 -17.01
C LYS A 71 -7.48 5.01 -17.12
N ASP A 72 -7.99 4.27 -18.09
CA ASP A 72 -7.59 2.88 -18.30
C ASP A 72 -6.15 2.77 -18.80
N ARG A 73 -5.70 3.69 -19.65
CA ARG A 73 -4.28 3.80 -20.06
C ARG A 73 -3.37 4.05 -18.85
N LEU A 74 -3.74 4.99 -17.98
CA LEU A 74 -2.96 5.32 -16.78
C LEU A 74 -2.95 4.17 -15.76
N LYS A 75 -4.05 3.43 -15.61
CA LYS A 75 -4.07 2.21 -14.78
C LYS A 75 -3.17 1.12 -15.33
N ALA A 76 -3.12 0.96 -16.65
CA ALA A 76 -2.19 0.01 -17.28
C ALA A 76 -0.73 0.41 -17.01
N GLU A 77 -0.42 1.71 -17.08
CA GLU A 77 0.89 2.26 -16.73
C GLU A 77 1.24 2.02 -15.25
N GLN A 78 0.28 2.25 -14.35
CA GLN A 78 0.43 1.94 -12.92
C GLN A 78 0.70 0.45 -12.66
N LEU A 79 0.00 -0.43 -13.37
CA LEU A 79 0.17 -1.88 -13.24
C LEU A 79 1.56 -2.35 -13.70
N GLU A 80 2.06 -1.82 -14.82
CA GLU A 80 3.41 -2.13 -15.30
C GLU A 80 4.49 -1.64 -14.33
N LEU A 81 4.29 -0.45 -13.74
CA LEU A 81 5.20 0.08 -12.72
C LEU A 81 5.25 -0.83 -11.48
N MET A 82 4.08 -1.33 -11.04
CA MET A 82 3.99 -2.28 -9.92
C MET A 82 4.70 -3.60 -10.21
N LYS A 83 4.49 -4.19 -11.40
CA LYS A 83 5.14 -5.44 -11.80
C LYS A 83 6.66 -5.30 -11.83
N ALA A 84 7.18 -4.19 -12.34
CA ALA A 84 8.62 -3.94 -12.37
C ALA A 84 9.22 -3.87 -10.97
N HIS A 85 8.55 -3.19 -10.03
CA HIS A 85 8.97 -3.13 -8.64
C HIS A 85 8.85 -4.48 -7.93
N GLU A 86 7.77 -5.21 -8.16
CA GLU A 86 7.55 -6.55 -7.59
C GLU A 86 8.62 -7.53 -8.06
N LYS A 87 8.96 -7.55 -9.35
CA LYS A 87 10.03 -8.40 -9.89
C LYS A 87 11.36 -8.15 -9.18
N ARG A 88 11.76 -6.88 -9.04
CA ARG A 88 12.99 -6.51 -8.32
C ARG A 88 12.91 -6.95 -6.84
N HIS A 89 11.75 -6.77 -6.22
CA HIS A 89 11.55 -7.17 -4.83
C HIS A 89 11.68 -8.69 -4.64
N VAL A 90 11.12 -9.47 -5.55
CA VAL A 90 11.23 -10.94 -5.54
C VAL A 90 12.68 -11.38 -5.74
N GLU A 91 13.43 -10.76 -6.65
CA GLU A 91 14.85 -11.05 -6.86
C GLU A 91 15.67 -10.81 -5.58
N LEU A 92 15.45 -9.68 -4.90
CA LEU A 92 16.12 -9.37 -3.63
C LEU A 92 15.75 -10.37 -2.53
N MET A 93 14.47 -10.76 -2.45
CA MET A 93 14.02 -11.76 -1.49
C MET A 93 14.64 -13.14 -1.76
N GLN A 94 14.75 -13.52 -3.03
CA GLN A 94 15.38 -14.77 -3.44
C GLN A 94 16.87 -14.80 -3.10
N GLN A 95 17.59 -13.70 -3.37
CA GLN A 95 18.99 -13.55 -2.98
C GLN A 95 19.16 -13.63 -1.46
N HIS A 96 18.28 -12.96 -0.72
CA HIS A 96 18.32 -12.98 0.74
C HIS A 96 18.10 -14.39 1.31
N MET A 97 17.13 -15.14 0.76
CA MET A 97 16.88 -16.53 1.11
C MET A 97 18.10 -17.42 0.84
N GLN A 98 18.76 -17.28 -0.31
CA GLN A 98 19.98 -18.03 -0.61
C GLN A 98 21.11 -17.72 0.37
N GLN A 99 21.33 -16.45 0.71
CA GLN A 99 22.36 -16.05 1.67
C GLN A 99 22.11 -16.63 3.07
N GLN A 100 20.86 -16.69 3.52
CA GLN A 100 20.53 -17.31 4.81
C GLN A 100 20.79 -18.82 4.82
N MET A 101 20.54 -19.52 3.71
CA MET A 101 20.81 -20.96 3.61
C MET A 101 22.29 -21.30 3.53
N MET A 102 23.14 -20.39 3.01
CA MET A 102 24.59 -20.59 2.93
C MET A 102 25.36 -20.10 4.15
N LYS A 103 24.72 -19.34 5.07
CA LYS A 103 25.40 -18.85 6.26
C LYS A 103 25.59 -20.01 7.25
N PRO A 104 26.83 -20.44 7.57
CA PRO A 104 27.05 -21.54 8.49
C PRO A 104 26.44 -21.20 9.84
N LYS A 105 25.64 -22.12 10.40
CA LYS A 105 25.20 -22.08 11.79
C LYS A 105 26.46 -21.88 12.64
N GLY A 106 26.56 -20.72 13.30
CA GLY A 106 27.67 -20.44 14.21
C GLY A 106 27.80 -21.54 15.27
N PRO A 107 28.98 -21.69 15.90
CA PRO A 107 29.20 -22.72 16.91
C PRO A 107 28.13 -22.62 18.01
N PRO A 108 27.65 -23.76 18.55
CA PRO A 108 26.60 -23.77 19.56
C PRO A 108 27.00 -22.89 20.74
N PRO A 109 26.05 -22.17 21.36
CA PRO A 109 26.34 -21.37 22.54
C PRO A 109 26.93 -22.28 23.61
N THR A 110 28.14 -21.94 24.05
CA THR A 110 28.83 -22.64 25.13
C THR A 110 27.96 -22.52 26.37
N ALA A 111 27.59 -23.67 26.96
CA ALA A 111 26.77 -23.69 28.16
C ALA A 111 27.46 -22.88 29.27
N PRO A 112 26.72 -22.04 30.02
CA PRO A 112 27.29 -21.36 31.17
C PRO A 112 27.72 -22.39 32.21
N GLN A 113 28.93 -22.24 32.72
CA GLN A 113 29.48 -23.02 33.84
C GLN A 113 28.78 -22.66 35.15
#